data_AF-A0A846MCY0-F1
#
_entry.id   AF-A0A846MCY0-F1
#
_cell.length_a   1.000
_cell.length_b   1.000
_cell.length_c   1.000
_cell.angle_alpha   90.00
_cell.angle_beta   90.00
_cell.angle_gamma   90.00
#
_symmetry.space_group_name_H-M   'P 1'
#
loop_
_entity.id
_entity.type
_entity.pdbx_description
1 polymer ?
#
loop_
_entity_poly.entity_id
_entity_poly.type
_entity_poly.pdbx_seq_one_letter_code
_entity_poly.pdbx_strand_id
1 'polypeptide(L)'
;MYIRRVTRKNKDGTTVAYLQLAHNEWDPKDKYAKAKVIYLFGREDEVDRAVLERLAKSISRFLSPEQVWKTQELAGEASDFRFQSCKRLGGIWLLDQLWRQVGLDDILRTLFASRHCRLRSHPSYGKYLRQLKDGTLRIDKQAVRKAEKYDGKYLIRTSDDTLSAEDVALGYKQLVDIEQAFRTLKSTLELRPMYHRLEDRIRAHVPLSWLALLLVRISVFDCSKLSYFKLK
;
A
#
# COMPACT_ATOMS: atom_id res chain seq x y z
N MET A 1 -20.39 -37.88 -3.14
CA MET A 1 -21.50 -38.27 -4.05
C MET A 1 -21.85 -37.06 -4.89
N TYR A 2 -22.32 -37.23 -6.11
CA TYR A 2 -22.66 -36.12 -7.01
C TYR A 2 -23.82 -36.49 -7.93
N ILE A 3 -24.55 -35.49 -8.40
CA ILE A 3 -25.56 -35.68 -9.43
C ILE A 3 -24.89 -35.53 -10.79
N ARG A 4 -25.14 -36.48 -11.69
CA ARG A 4 -24.66 -36.43 -13.07
C ARG A 4 -25.80 -36.53 -14.07
N ARG A 5 -25.58 -35.90 -15.23
CA ARG A 5 -26.44 -36.00 -16.41
C ARG A 5 -25.88 -37.06 -17.35
N VAL A 6 -26.70 -38.04 -17.74
CA VAL A 6 -26.33 -39.07 -18.71
C VAL A 6 -27.32 -39.05 -19.87
N THR A 7 -26.80 -38.98 -21.09
CA THR A 7 -27.62 -38.94 -22.31
C THR A 7 -27.70 -40.32 -22.95
N ARG A 8 -28.87 -40.66 -23.49
CA ARG A 8 -29.13 -41.85 -24.29
C ARG A 8 -29.79 -41.43 -25.60
N LYS A 9 -29.26 -41.91 -26.73
CA LYS A 9 -29.87 -41.73 -28.05
C LYS A 9 -30.83 -42.90 -28.34
N ASN A 10 -32.06 -42.59 -28.75
CA ASN A 10 -33.04 -43.58 -29.17
C ASN A 10 -32.89 -43.90 -30.67
N LYS A 11 -33.48 -45.02 -31.13
CA LYS A 11 -33.46 -45.42 -32.55
C LYS A 11 -34.11 -44.39 -33.48
N ASP A 12 -35.02 -43.59 -32.94
CA ASP A 12 -35.72 -42.51 -33.66
C ASP A 12 -34.92 -41.19 -33.74
N GLY A 13 -33.64 -41.19 -33.35
CA GLY A 13 -32.75 -40.02 -33.41
C GLY A 13 -32.90 -39.01 -32.27
N THR A 14 -33.93 -39.13 -31.43
CA THR A 14 -34.13 -38.28 -30.25
C THR A 14 -33.12 -38.59 -29.14
N THR A 15 -32.59 -37.54 -28.49
CA THR A 15 -31.66 -37.66 -27.36
C THR A 15 -32.41 -37.40 -26.07
N VAL A 16 -32.32 -38.33 -25.12
CA VAL A 16 -32.98 -38.25 -23.81
C VAL A 16 -31.93 -38.20 -22.72
N ALA A 17 -32.05 -37.23 -21.80
CA ALA A 17 -31.15 -37.10 -20.66
C ALA A 17 -31.80 -37.63 -19.38
N TYR A 18 -30.99 -38.29 -18.55
CA TYR A 18 -31.39 -38.79 -17.24
C TYR A 18 -30.50 -38.21 -16.15
N LEU A 19 -31.10 -37.92 -14.99
CA LEU A 19 -30.38 -37.46 -13.80
C LEU A 19 -30.16 -38.62 -12.81
N GLN A 20 -28.92 -38.78 -12.37
CA GLN A 20 -28.49 -39.87 -11.48
C GLN A 20 -27.68 -39.33 -10.30
N LEU A 21 -27.99 -39.80 -9.09
CA LEU A 21 -27.11 -39.68 -7.94
C LEU A 21 -26.05 -40.79 -8.00
N ALA A 22 -24.78 -40.42 -8.10
CA ALA A 22 -23.68 -41.35 -8.24
C ALA A 22 -22.63 -41.17 -7.12
N HIS A 23 -21.95 -42.26 -6.81
CA HIS A 23 -20.75 -42.29 -5.98
C HIS A 23 -19.66 -43.06 -6.70
N ASN A 24 -18.45 -42.52 -6.68
CA ASN A 24 -17.31 -43.21 -7.26
C ASN A 24 -16.74 -44.17 -6.21
N GLU A 25 -16.76 -45.47 -6.51
CA GLU A 25 -16.12 -46.52 -5.72
C GLU A 25 -14.88 -47.03 -6.49
N TRP A 26 -13.81 -47.35 -5.76
CA TRP A 26 -12.60 -47.90 -6.36
C TRP A 26 -12.81 -49.36 -6.72
N ASP A 27 -12.60 -49.74 -7.99
CA ASP A 27 -12.65 -51.14 -8.41
C ASP A 27 -11.23 -51.75 -8.37
N PRO A 28 -10.95 -52.69 -7.45
CA PRO A 28 -9.62 -53.28 -7.31
C PRO A 28 -9.22 -54.18 -8.49
N LYS A 29 -10.17 -54.66 -9.30
CA LYS A 29 -9.87 -55.48 -10.50
C LYS A 29 -9.40 -54.63 -11.67
N ASP A 30 -10.14 -53.58 -11.97
CA ASP A 30 -9.88 -52.74 -13.14
C ASP A 30 -8.94 -51.56 -12.83
N LYS A 31 -8.59 -51.36 -11.55
CA LYS A 31 -7.67 -50.31 -11.04
C LYS A 31 -8.05 -48.88 -11.46
N TYR A 32 -9.34 -48.59 -11.55
CA TYR A 32 -9.86 -47.23 -11.67
C TYR A 32 -11.16 -47.05 -10.89
N ALA A 33 -11.50 -45.79 -10.61
CA ALA A 33 -12.73 -45.44 -9.91
C ALA A 33 -13.94 -45.57 -10.84
N LYS A 34 -14.90 -46.44 -10.49
CA LYS A 34 -16.15 -46.63 -11.22
C LYS A 34 -17.30 -45.89 -10.54
N ALA A 35 -18.11 -45.21 -11.34
CA ALA A 35 -19.29 -44.50 -10.87
C ALA A 35 -20.45 -45.48 -10.66
N LYS A 36 -20.76 -45.77 -9.39
CA LYS A 36 -21.92 -46.57 -8.98
C LYS A 36 -23.14 -45.66 -8.83
N VAL A 37 -24.22 -46.03 -9.50
CA VAL A 37 -25.50 -45.30 -9.42
C VAL A 37 -26.21 -45.72 -8.14
N ILE A 38 -26.47 -44.75 -7.27
CA ILE A 38 -27.18 -44.95 -6.00
C ILE A 38 -28.68 -44.76 -6.22
N TYR A 39 -29.06 -43.74 -6.99
CA TYR A 39 -30.45 -43.42 -7.25
C TYR A 39 -30.62 -42.80 -8.64
N LEU A 40 -31.70 -43.18 -9.33
CA LEU A 40 -32.10 -42.64 -10.62
C LEU A 40 -33.31 -41.72 -10.42
N PHE A 41 -33.14 -40.43 -10.67
CA PHE A 41 -34.23 -39.45 -10.52
C PHE A 41 -35.24 -39.52 -11.67
N GLY A 42 -34.86 -40.13 -12.80
CA GLY A 42 -35.67 -40.21 -14.00
C GLY A 42 -35.17 -39.29 -15.10
N ARG A 43 -36.05 -39.03 -16.06
CA ARG A 43 -35.75 -38.23 -17.26
C ARG A 43 -35.70 -36.75 -16.88
N GLU A 44 -34.64 -36.06 -17.24
CA GLU A 44 -34.37 -34.68 -16.81
C GLU A 44 -35.55 -33.72 -17.03
N ASP A 45 -36.30 -33.89 -18.12
CA ASP A 45 -37.46 -33.06 -18.47
C ASP A 45 -38.71 -33.36 -17.63
N GLU A 46 -38.78 -34.54 -17.02
CA GLU A 46 -39.93 -35.04 -16.23
C GLU A 46 -39.62 -35.09 -14.71
N VAL A 47 -38.38 -34.79 -14.30
CA VAL A 47 -37.98 -34.81 -12.89
C VAL A 47 -38.69 -33.70 -12.12
N ASP A 48 -39.35 -34.08 -11.02
CA ASP A 48 -39.94 -33.14 -10.08
C ASP A 48 -38.86 -32.30 -9.38
N ARG A 49 -38.76 -31.02 -9.75
CA ARG A 49 -37.81 -30.07 -9.19
C ARG A 49 -38.00 -29.88 -7.69
N ALA A 50 -39.21 -30.06 -7.16
CA ALA A 50 -39.48 -29.98 -5.73
C ALA A 50 -38.80 -31.11 -4.93
N VAL A 51 -38.50 -32.25 -5.56
CA VAL A 51 -37.70 -33.32 -4.93
C VAL A 51 -36.24 -32.89 -4.80
N LEU A 52 -35.67 -32.28 -5.85
CA LEU A 52 -34.28 -31.81 -5.84
C LEU A 52 -34.07 -30.65 -4.85
N GLU A 53 -35.03 -29.73 -4.76
CA GLU A 53 -34.99 -28.64 -3.78
C GLU A 53 -35.03 -29.14 -2.33
N ARG A 54 -35.88 -30.13 -2.04
CA ARG A 54 -35.94 -30.78 -0.73
C ARG A 54 -34.61 -31.46 -0.38
N LEU A 55 -33.99 -32.14 -1.34
CA LEU A 55 -32.69 -32.76 -1.17
C LEU A 55 -31.60 -31.72 -0.88
N ALA A 56 -31.56 -30.63 -1.66
CA ALA A 56 -30.61 -29.54 -1.48
C ALA A 56 -30.73 -28.89 -0.09
N LYS A 57 -31.96 -28.59 0.36
CA LYS A 57 -32.24 -28.06 1.70
C LYS A 57 -31.84 -29.02 2.82
N SER A 58 -32.08 -30.33 2.63
CA SER A 58 -31.70 -31.34 3.60
C SER A 58 -30.17 -31.45 3.73
N ILE A 59 -29.43 -31.34 2.63
CA ILE A 59 -27.96 -31.37 2.62
C ILE A 59 -27.39 -30.08 3.24
N SER A 60 -27.94 -28.91 2.87
CA SER A 60 -27.45 -27.61 3.36
C SER A 60 -27.58 -27.45 4.87
N ARG A 61 -28.54 -28.14 5.51
CA ARG A 61 -28.71 -28.16 6.98
C ARG A 61 -27.45 -28.66 7.72
N PHE A 62 -26.61 -29.47 7.07
CA PHE A 62 -25.40 -30.04 7.67
C PHE A 62 -24.12 -29.30 7.28
N LEU A 63 -24.22 -28.19 6.53
CA LEU A 63 -23.09 -27.37 6.12
C LEU A 63 -23.04 -26.07 6.95
N SER A 64 -21.85 -25.54 7.20
CA SER A 64 -21.71 -24.23 7.84
C SER A 64 -22.15 -23.10 6.89
N PRO A 65 -22.56 -21.93 7.41
CA PRO A 65 -22.94 -20.78 6.57
C PRO A 65 -21.86 -20.41 5.54
N GLU A 66 -20.57 -20.51 5.90
CA GLU A 66 -19.45 -20.27 4.98
C GLU A 66 -19.34 -21.31 3.86
N GLN A 67 -19.64 -22.57 4.16
CA GLN A 67 -19.60 -23.66 3.18
C GLN A 67 -20.79 -23.58 2.20
N VAL A 68 -21.97 -23.19 2.70
CA VAL A 68 -23.14 -22.94 1.84
C VAL A 68 -22.85 -21.81 0.85
N TRP A 69 -22.22 -20.72 1.32
CA TRP A 69 -21.84 -19.58 0.48
C TRP A 69 -20.88 -19.97 -0.64
N LYS A 70 -19.79 -20.67 -0.31
CA LYS A 70 -18.83 -21.18 -1.31
C LYS A 70 -19.50 -22.11 -2.33
N THR A 71 -20.48 -22.90 -1.90
CA THR A 71 -21.22 -23.81 -2.79
C THR A 71 -22.15 -23.05 -3.73
N GLN A 72 -22.79 -21.98 -3.26
CA GLN A 72 -23.64 -21.10 -4.07
C GLN A 72 -22.83 -20.30 -5.10
N GLU A 73 -21.64 -19.83 -4.72
CA GLU A 73 -20.70 -19.15 -5.61
C GLU A 73 -20.23 -20.05 -6.76
N LEU A 74 -19.97 -21.34 -6.48
CA LEU A 74 -19.64 -22.36 -7.49
C LEU A 74 -20.83 -22.75 -8.37
N ALA A 75 -22.07 -22.63 -7.87
CA ALA A 75 -23.30 -22.95 -8.60
C ALA A 75 -23.73 -21.86 -9.59
N GLY A 76 -22.98 -20.75 -9.70
CA GLY A 76 -23.21 -19.71 -10.69
C GLY A 76 -24.38 -18.78 -10.37
N GLU A 77 -25.06 -18.94 -9.24
CA GLU A 77 -25.98 -17.92 -8.69
C GLU A 77 -25.15 -16.87 -7.94
N ALA A 78 -24.35 -16.12 -8.70
CA ALA A 78 -23.76 -14.89 -8.21
C ALA A 78 -24.90 -13.86 -8.07
N SER A 79 -25.54 -13.80 -6.90
CA SER A 79 -26.21 -12.57 -6.50
C SER A 79 -25.15 -11.47 -6.52
N ASP A 80 -25.40 -10.41 -7.29
CA ASP A 80 -24.52 -9.28 -7.64
C ASP A 80 -24.10 -8.42 -6.42
N PHE A 81 -23.54 -9.05 -5.38
CA PHE A 81 -23.07 -8.36 -4.20
C PHE A 81 -21.67 -7.80 -4.45
N ARG A 82 -21.61 -6.54 -4.87
CA ARG A 82 -20.35 -5.81 -5.03
C ARG A 82 -19.99 -5.07 -3.75
N PHE A 83 -19.13 -5.70 -2.94
CA PHE A 83 -18.49 -5.05 -1.80
C PHE A 83 -17.71 -3.79 -2.25
N GLN A 84 -18.10 -2.60 -1.77
CA GLN A 84 -17.50 -1.33 -2.21
C GLN A 84 -16.23 -0.95 -1.42
N SER A 85 -16.26 -1.00 -0.09
CA SER A 85 -15.09 -0.90 0.80
C SER A 85 -15.49 -1.04 2.27
N CYS A 86 -14.53 -1.36 3.13
CA CYS A 86 -14.64 -1.23 4.59
C CYS A 86 -13.40 -0.50 5.10
N LYS A 87 -13.57 0.60 5.84
CA LYS A 87 -12.46 1.33 6.49
C LYS A 87 -12.45 1.05 7.98
N ARG A 88 -11.29 0.65 8.52
CA ARG A 88 -11.07 0.51 9.97
C ARG A 88 -11.01 1.90 10.61
N LEU A 89 -12.12 2.37 11.18
CA LEU A 89 -12.20 3.65 11.90
C LEU A 89 -11.71 3.57 13.36
N GLY A 90 -11.52 2.36 13.90
CA GLY A 90 -11.27 2.15 15.33
C GLY A 90 -10.00 2.83 15.88
N GLY A 91 -8.87 2.74 15.18
CA GLY A 91 -7.61 3.32 15.67
C GLY A 91 -7.63 4.84 15.73
N ILE A 92 -8.15 5.49 14.69
CA ILE A 92 -8.26 6.96 14.63
C ILE A 92 -9.28 7.45 15.67
N TRP A 93 -10.40 6.75 15.82
CA TRP A 93 -11.41 7.11 16.82
C TRP A 93 -10.90 6.91 18.25
N LEU A 94 -10.18 5.82 18.54
CA LEU A 94 -9.57 5.58 19.83
C LEU A 94 -8.55 6.68 20.18
N LEU A 95 -7.70 7.07 19.22
CA LEU A 95 -6.74 8.15 19.42
C LEU A 95 -7.44 9.50 19.66
N ASP A 96 -8.50 9.83 18.92
CA ASP A 96 -9.30 11.04 19.15
C ASP A 96 -9.95 11.04 20.55
N GLN A 97 -10.49 9.90 20.99
CA GLN A 97 -11.09 9.79 22.33
C GLN A 97 -10.04 9.89 23.44
N LEU A 98 -8.87 9.25 23.30
CA LEU A 98 -7.78 9.38 24.26
C LEU A 98 -7.24 10.81 24.31
N TRP A 99 -7.08 11.45 23.16
CA TRP A 99 -6.65 12.85 23.06
C TRP A 99 -7.58 13.80 23.83
N ARG A 100 -8.90 13.59 23.71
CA ARG A 100 -9.93 14.32 24.46
C ARG A 100 -9.93 13.97 25.95
N GLN A 101 -9.82 12.69 26.32
CA GLN A 101 -9.80 12.25 27.72
C GLN A 101 -8.59 12.78 28.50
N VAL A 102 -7.42 12.86 27.86
CA VAL A 102 -6.21 13.43 28.47
C VAL A 102 -6.28 14.97 28.51
N GLY A 103 -7.27 15.60 27.84
CA GLY A 103 -7.43 17.05 27.82
C GLY A 103 -6.30 17.76 27.08
N LEU A 104 -5.61 17.08 26.16
CA LEU A 104 -4.49 17.66 25.42
C LEU A 104 -4.92 18.89 24.61
N ASP A 105 -6.15 18.90 24.11
CA ASP A 105 -6.71 20.07 23.41
C ASP A 105 -6.70 21.33 24.28
N ASP A 106 -7.14 21.23 25.53
CA ASP A 106 -7.24 22.37 26.44
C ASP A 106 -5.88 22.81 26.94
N ILE A 107 -4.98 21.86 27.21
CA ILE A 107 -3.58 22.13 27.57
C ILE A 107 -2.88 22.86 26.41
N LEU A 108 -2.99 22.35 25.18
CA LEU A 108 -2.41 22.99 24.01
C LEU A 108 -3.02 24.37 23.77
N ARG A 109 -4.35 24.52 23.87
CA ARG A 109 -5.01 25.84 23.76
C ARG A 109 -4.47 26.83 24.79
N THR A 110 -4.30 26.41 26.04
CA THR A 110 -3.78 27.26 27.13
C THR A 110 -2.30 27.62 26.90
N LEU A 111 -1.48 26.64 26.51
CA LEU A 111 -0.07 26.87 26.20
C LEU A 111 0.14 27.73 24.95
N PHE A 112 -0.77 27.65 23.98
CA PHE A 112 -0.70 28.44 22.75
C PHE A 112 -1.37 29.80 22.89
N ALA A 113 -2.25 30.04 23.87
CA ALA A 113 -2.91 31.33 24.14
C ALA A 113 -1.93 32.50 24.33
N SER A 114 -0.77 32.25 24.96
CA SER A 114 0.30 33.23 25.11
C SER A 114 1.25 33.33 23.90
N ARG A 115 1.16 32.37 22.96
CA ARG A 115 2.03 32.28 21.77
C ARG A 115 1.41 32.89 20.50
N HIS A 116 0.21 33.47 20.57
CA HIS A 116 -0.42 34.16 19.44
C HIS A 116 0.50 35.25 18.87
N CYS A 117 1.18 36.01 19.74
CA CYS A 117 2.14 37.03 19.33
C CYS A 117 3.34 36.42 18.59
N ARG A 118 3.86 35.28 19.08
CA ARG A 118 5.03 34.61 18.51
C ARG A 118 4.74 33.96 17.16
N LEU A 119 3.55 33.36 17.01
CA LEU A 119 3.14 32.74 15.75
C LEU A 119 2.90 33.81 14.66
N ARG A 120 2.32 34.95 15.06
CA ARG A 120 2.11 36.10 14.18
C ARG A 120 3.42 36.79 13.79
N SER A 121 4.36 36.94 14.72
CA SER A 121 5.67 37.53 14.45
C SER A 121 6.64 36.56 13.75
N HIS A 122 6.24 35.30 13.53
CA HIS A 122 7.11 34.31 12.92
C HIS A 122 7.31 34.64 11.42
N PRO A 123 8.56 34.78 10.92
CA PRO A 123 8.83 35.19 9.54
C PRO A 123 8.15 34.30 8.49
N SER A 124 8.14 32.99 8.72
CA SER A 124 7.59 32.02 7.78
C SER A 124 6.07 31.85 7.86
N TYR A 125 5.48 31.94 9.06
CA TYR A 125 4.09 31.55 9.29
C TYR A 125 3.16 32.76 9.43
N GLY A 126 3.66 33.90 9.91
CA GLY A 126 2.88 35.11 10.12
C GLY A 126 2.17 35.60 8.86
N LYS A 127 2.80 35.44 7.68
CA LYS A 127 2.22 35.77 6.38
C LYS A 127 0.97 34.98 5.98
N TYR A 128 0.71 33.85 6.64
CA TYR A 128 -0.44 32.98 6.36
C TYR A 128 -1.53 33.07 7.44
N LEU A 129 -1.38 33.99 8.40
CA LEU A 129 -2.28 34.11 9.54
C LEU A 129 -2.99 35.47 9.49
N ARG A 130 -4.29 35.45 9.72
CA ARG A 130 -5.14 36.63 9.89
C ARG A 130 -5.70 36.65 11.30
N GLN A 131 -5.64 37.79 11.95
CA GLN A 131 -6.29 37.99 13.24
C GLN A 131 -7.73 38.46 13.02
N LEU A 132 -8.66 37.80 13.69
CA LEU A 132 -10.06 38.20 13.78
C LEU A 132 -10.24 39.27 14.87
N LYS A 133 -11.40 39.93 14.90
CA LYS A 133 -11.70 41.01 15.87
C LYS A 133 -11.68 40.55 17.32
N ASP A 134 -11.90 39.26 17.55
CA ASP A 134 -11.87 38.56 18.84
C ASP A 134 -10.44 38.19 19.31
N GLY A 135 -9.41 38.55 18.53
CA GLY A 135 -8.01 38.22 18.83
C GLY A 135 -7.57 36.82 18.38
N THR A 136 -8.49 35.99 17.87
CA THR A 136 -8.20 34.63 17.41
C THR A 136 -7.44 34.67 16.08
N LEU A 137 -6.41 33.83 15.95
CA LEU A 137 -5.68 33.65 14.70
C LEU A 137 -6.36 32.60 13.84
N ARG A 138 -6.63 32.93 12.58
CA ARG A 138 -7.08 31.97 11.55
C ARG A 138 -6.13 31.97 10.36
N ILE A 139 -6.08 30.83 9.70
CA ILE A 139 -5.32 30.69 8.46
C ILE A 139 -6.01 31.52 7.36
N ASP A 140 -5.23 32.39 6.72
CA ASP A 140 -5.65 33.10 5.52
C ASP A 140 -5.55 32.16 4.32
N LYS A 141 -6.69 31.58 3.94
CA LYS A 141 -6.80 30.67 2.80
C LYS A 141 -6.39 31.34 1.47
N GLN A 142 -6.53 32.66 1.33
CA GLN A 142 -6.11 33.35 0.12
C GLN A 142 -4.58 33.47 0.05
N ALA A 143 -3.93 33.77 1.18
CA ALA A 143 -2.48 33.80 1.26
C ALA A 143 -1.86 32.41 1.01
N VAL A 144 -2.47 31.35 1.56
CA VAL A 144 -2.07 29.97 1.27
C VAL A 144 -2.24 29.64 -0.21
N ARG A 145 -3.40 29.95 -0.81
CA ARG A 145 -3.65 29.69 -2.24
C ARG A 145 -2.72 30.48 -3.17
N LYS A 146 -2.21 31.63 -2.75
CA LYS A 146 -1.15 32.36 -3.48
C LYS A 146 0.20 31.65 -3.36
N ALA A 147 0.55 31.15 -2.17
CA ALA A 147 1.79 30.40 -1.96
C ALA A 147 1.81 29.06 -2.69
N GLU A 148 0.67 28.35 -2.75
CA GLU A 148 0.51 27.09 -3.50
C GLU A 148 0.96 27.20 -4.97
N LYS A 149 0.85 28.38 -5.59
CA LYS A 149 1.30 28.61 -6.97
C LYS A 149 2.81 28.50 -7.15
N TYR A 150 3.56 28.61 -6.07
CA TYR A 150 5.02 28.56 -6.03
C TYR A 150 5.54 27.23 -5.45
N ASP A 151 4.66 26.37 -4.93
CA ASP A 151 5.06 25.07 -4.40
C ASP A 151 5.70 24.22 -5.51
N GLY A 152 6.83 23.61 -5.19
CA GLY A 152 7.62 22.84 -6.15
C GLY A 152 8.40 23.67 -7.18
N LYS A 153 8.34 25.01 -7.13
CA LYS A 153 9.16 25.90 -7.97
C LYS A 153 10.37 26.38 -7.19
N TYR A 154 11.54 26.26 -7.80
CA TYR A 154 12.80 26.71 -7.22
C TYR A 154 13.32 27.91 -8.00
N LEU A 155 13.71 28.96 -7.29
CA LEU A 155 14.44 30.09 -7.86
C LEU A 155 15.92 29.89 -7.56
N ILE A 156 16.71 29.66 -8.61
CA ILE A 156 18.16 29.52 -8.49
C ILE A 156 18.76 30.86 -8.90
N ARG A 157 19.51 31.48 -7.98
CA ARG A 157 20.23 32.72 -8.24
C ARG A 157 21.71 32.38 -8.37
N THR A 158 22.31 32.72 -9.50
CA THR A 158 23.75 32.63 -9.76
C THR A 158 24.32 34.04 -9.94
N SER A 159 25.61 34.21 -9.65
CA SER A 159 26.37 35.42 -9.98
C SER A 159 27.04 35.34 -11.36
N ASP A 160 27.00 34.16 -11.97
CA ASP A 160 27.59 33.90 -13.28
C ASP A 160 26.50 33.94 -14.36
N ASP A 161 26.58 34.96 -15.21
CA ASP A 161 25.62 35.21 -16.28
C ASP A 161 25.99 34.47 -17.58
N THR A 162 27.10 33.73 -17.61
CA THR A 162 27.55 32.97 -18.79
C THR A 162 26.94 31.57 -18.88
N LEU A 163 26.42 31.06 -17.76
CA LEU A 163 25.85 29.72 -17.69
C LEU A 163 24.41 29.70 -18.23
N SER A 164 24.07 28.65 -18.99
CA SER A 164 22.70 28.43 -19.41
C SER A 164 21.82 28.06 -18.20
N ALA A 165 20.51 28.31 -18.31
CA ALA A 165 19.57 27.91 -17.25
C ALA A 165 19.58 26.39 -16.98
N GLU A 166 19.87 25.59 -18.01
CA GLU A 166 19.99 24.14 -17.91
C GLU A 166 21.24 23.74 -17.11
N ASP A 167 22.39 24.37 -17.39
CA ASP A 167 23.64 24.11 -16.67
C ASP A 167 23.56 24.56 -15.21
N VAL A 168 22.91 25.70 -14.94
CA VAL A 168 22.64 26.17 -13.58
C VAL A 168 21.76 25.17 -12.82
N ALA A 169 20.71 24.65 -13.46
CA ALA A 169 19.86 23.63 -12.87
C ALA A 169 20.60 22.30 -12.65
N LEU A 170 21.47 21.90 -13.57
CA LEU A 170 22.30 20.70 -13.45
C LEU A 170 23.31 20.84 -12.31
N GLY A 171 24.00 21.97 -12.22
CA GLY A 171 24.92 22.27 -11.12
C GLY A 171 24.22 22.26 -9.77
N TYR A 172 23.01 22.82 -9.67
CA TYR A 172 22.20 22.72 -8.46
C TYR A 172 21.87 21.26 -8.09
N LYS A 173 21.54 20.41 -9.07
CA LYS A 173 21.25 18.98 -8.82
C LYS A 173 22.46 18.21 -8.26
N GLN A 174 23.68 18.62 -8.60
CA GLN A 174 24.91 18.01 -8.05
C GLN A 174 25.06 18.24 -6.54
N LEU A 175 24.33 19.19 -5.93
CA LEU A 175 24.29 19.33 -4.48
C LEU A 175 23.83 18.04 -3.78
N VAL A 176 22.99 17.22 -4.42
CA VAL A 176 22.56 15.93 -3.88
C VAL A 176 23.74 14.98 -3.71
N ASP A 177 24.69 14.99 -4.64
CA ASP A 177 25.90 14.16 -4.54
C ASP A 177 26.78 14.61 -3.38
N ILE A 178 26.86 15.92 -3.15
CA ILE A 178 27.55 16.52 -2.01
C ILE A 178 26.86 16.14 -0.69
N GLU A 179 25.53 16.27 -0.60
CA GLU A 179 24.76 15.84 0.57
C GLU A 179 24.96 14.36 0.88
N GLN A 180 24.96 13.52 -0.16
CA GLN A 180 25.23 12.09 -0.03
C GLN A 180 26.66 11.85 0.44
N ALA A 181 27.64 12.62 -0.05
CA ALA A 181 29.02 12.54 0.43
C ALA A 181 29.13 12.89 1.93
N PHE A 182 28.48 13.97 2.36
CA PHE A 182 28.41 14.35 3.77
C PHE A 182 27.68 13.33 4.63
N ARG A 183 26.66 12.66 4.09
CA ARG A 183 25.97 11.57 4.77
C ARG A 183 26.94 10.40 4.99
N THR A 184 27.58 9.91 3.93
CA THR A 184 28.59 8.84 4.01
C THR A 184 29.72 9.19 4.98
N LEU A 185 30.18 10.44 4.95
CA LEU A 185 31.23 10.93 5.84
C LEU A 185 30.82 10.82 7.32
N LYS A 186 29.57 11.17 7.64
CA LYS A 186 29.06 11.10 9.01
C LYS A 186 28.73 9.68 9.45
N SER A 187 28.11 8.88 8.58
CA SER A 187 27.63 7.53 8.95
C SER A 187 28.69 6.45 8.74
N THR A 188 29.14 6.25 7.52
CA THR A 188 29.97 5.11 7.13
C THR A 188 31.42 5.31 7.51
N LEU A 189 31.90 6.55 7.42
CA LEU A 189 33.28 6.92 7.77
C LEU A 189 33.40 7.46 9.20
N GLU A 190 32.31 7.36 9.98
CA GLU A 190 32.22 7.68 11.40
C GLU A 190 32.89 9.02 11.76
N LEU A 191 32.74 10.06 10.92
CA LEU A 191 33.14 11.40 11.30
C LEU A 191 32.39 11.84 12.57
N ARG A 192 31.18 11.29 12.79
CA ARG A 192 30.44 11.41 14.04
C ARG A 192 29.80 10.07 14.42
N PRO A 193 29.82 9.66 15.70
CA PRO A 193 30.33 10.39 16.87
C PRO A 193 31.87 10.35 17.00
N MET A 194 32.47 11.44 17.46
CA MET A 194 33.93 11.57 17.63
C MET A 194 34.33 11.33 19.09
N TYR A 195 34.97 10.19 19.38
CA TYR A 195 35.34 9.79 20.75
C TYR A 195 36.78 10.17 21.15
N HIS A 196 37.49 10.93 20.31
CA HIS A 196 38.84 11.38 20.59
C HIS A 196 38.85 12.46 21.68
N ARG A 197 39.74 12.33 22.66
CA ARG A 197 39.89 13.30 23.78
C ARG A 197 41.05 14.28 23.60
N LEU A 198 42.04 13.93 22.79
CA LEU A 198 43.22 14.76 22.52
C LEU A 198 43.00 15.55 21.23
N GLU A 199 43.39 16.82 21.24
CA GLU A 199 43.19 17.74 20.12
C GLU A 199 43.86 17.25 18.83
N ASP A 200 45.08 16.74 18.90
CA ASP A 200 45.80 16.23 17.72
C ASP A 200 45.07 15.05 17.06
N ARG A 201 44.42 14.20 17.86
CA ARG A 201 43.64 13.05 17.34
C ARG A 201 42.34 13.52 16.67
N ILE A 202 41.70 14.55 17.22
CA ILE A 202 40.55 15.21 16.60
C ILE A 202 40.94 15.82 15.25
N ARG A 203 42.06 16.56 15.22
CA ARG A 203 42.60 17.18 14.01
C ARG A 203 43.03 16.16 12.96
N ALA A 204 43.51 14.98 13.36
CA ALA A 204 43.86 13.90 12.44
C ALA A 204 42.64 13.12 11.90
N HIS A 205 41.58 12.96 12.70
CA HIS A 205 40.39 12.19 12.31
C HIS A 205 39.66 12.79 11.10
N VAL A 206 39.47 14.11 11.09
CA VAL A 206 38.77 14.81 10.00
C VAL A 206 39.44 14.61 8.63
N PRO A 207 40.74 14.88 8.43
CA PRO A 207 41.41 14.65 7.15
C PRO A 207 41.51 13.16 6.79
N LEU A 208 41.63 12.25 7.76
CA LEU A 208 41.58 10.80 7.49
C LEU A 208 40.21 10.36 6.95
N SER A 209 39.11 10.81 7.58
CA SER A 209 37.76 10.57 7.07
C SER A 209 37.54 11.20 5.69
N TRP A 210 38.13 12.37 5.42
CA TRP A 210 38.07 13.01 4.10
C TRP A 210 38.84 12.21 3.04
N LEU A 211 40.06 11.75 3.36
CA LEU A 211 40.85 10.90 2.47
C LEU A 211 40.12 9.59 2.17
N ALA A 212 39.51 8.97 3.18
CA ALA A 212 38.69 7.77 3.00
C ALA A 212 37.48 8.04 2.09
N LEU A 213 36.81 9.19 2.24
CA LEU A 213 35.72 9.59 1.34
C LEU A 213 36.21 9.74 -0.10
N LEU A 214 37.37 10.35 -0.32
CA LEU A 214 37.98 10.50 -1.63
C LEU A 214 38.26 9.14 -2.27
N LEU A 215 38.84 8.19 -1.52
CA LEU A 215 39.07 6.82 -2.00
C LEU A 215 37.77 6.12 -2.39
N VAL A 216 36.74 6.20 -1.53
CA VAL A 216 35.41 5.63 -1.83
C VAL A 216 34.83 6.22 -3.11
N ARG A 217 34.96 7.54 -3.33
CA ARG A 217 34.44 8.20 -4.53
C ARG A 217 35.19 7.79 -5.79
N ILE A 218 36.52 7.67 -5.74
CA ILE A 218 37.32 7.17 -6.86
C ILE A 218 36.92 5.73 -7.20
N SER A 219 36.84 4.85 -6.20
CA SER A 219 36.44 3.45 -6.42
C SER A 219 35.05 3.32 -7.02
N VAL A 220 34.08 4.11 -6.55
CA VAL A 220 32.72 4.13 -7.14
C VAL A 220 32.75 4.63 -8.58
N PHE A 221 33.53 5.68 -8.88
CA PHE A 221 33.67 6.21 -10.22
C PHE A 221 34.28 5.19 -11.19
N ASP A 222 35.35 4.51 -10.78
CA ASP A 222 36.01 3.48 -11.60
C ASP A 222 35.11 2.26 -11.82
N CYS A 223 34.42 1.77 -10.79
CA CYS A 223 33.44 0.70 -10.91
C CYS A 223 32.26 1.08 -11.82
N SER A 224 31.80 2.33 -11.76
CA SER A 224 30.73 2.82 -12.63
C SER A 224 31.15 2.77 -14.11
N LYS A 225 32.38 3.20 -14.44
CA LYS A 225 32.94 3.11 -15.80
C LYS A 225 33.06 1.67 -16.30
N LEU A 226 33.47 0.74 -15.43
CA LEU A 226 33.58 -0.69 -15.76
C LEU A 226 32.20 -1.33 -16.01
N SER A 227 31.16 -0.92 -15.29
CA SER A 227 29.80 -1.44 -15.49
C SER A 227 29.17 -0.98 -16.81
N TYR A 228 29.41 0.26 -17.24
CA TYR A 228 28.95 0.79 -18.53
C TYR A 228 29.66 0.12 -19.73
N PHE A 229 30.88 -0.40 -19.54
CA PHE A 229 31.62 -1.12 -20.56
C PHE A 229 31.21 -2.60 -20.71
N LYS A 230 30.50 -3.18 -19.74
CA LYS A 230 30.00 -4.58 -19.79
C LYS A 230 28.56 -4.72 -20.30
N LEU A 231 27.87 -3.61 -20.58
CA LEU A 231 26.47 -3.56 -21.03
C LEU A 231 26.31 -3.13 -22.50
N LYS A 232 27.41 -3.09 -23.27
CA LYS A 232 27.42 -3.02 -24.74
C LYS A 232 28.12 -4.25 -25.28
#